data_AF-A0A9X3TJN8-F1
#
_entry.id   AF-A0A9X3TJN8-F1
#
_cell.length_a   1.000
_cell.length_b   1.000
_cell.length_c   1.000
_cell.angle_alpha   90.00
_cell.angle_beta   90.00
_cell.angle_gamma   90.00
#
_symmetry.space_group_name_H-M   'P 1'
#
loop_
_entity.id
_entity.type
_entity.pdbx_description
1 polymer ?
#
loop_
_entity_poly.entity_id
_entity_poly.type
_entity_poly.pdbx_seq_one_letter_code
_entity_poly.pdbx_strand_id
1 'polypeptide(L)'
;MSQITYREKTLIILFGSDKVFSIKKITQSKKGPKFKVYELETRKESTIDLSAIEREATTAEMIFKRRVLEVDPIDTSIKFSGKIHFHNASMVISADRPDYKNWSEEEAHWKTQLHLQMFNLVLKELNKLGYTIKAQKNIFTGPNSKYCRKGDLRLDVIVEYGSIKLDFYQNVNAPNRPDHGGRYEFDQHKLMPYLILLEMKRTRNRIKKLILDNFDFSFDDDFRRKSFWDCIGPEGLTVYEWIQEDYKSEGFTPEKLEASHGYNSSYNNESADKKRLIQGQIVWFYDRKGRLNFGKAYYRSNSMWWVVTGKYAHVIESSHSLFVEKPHDIRVKRNKDVRKYIISQVIFDAKNNGNYLLAEKLQKLFDREFDDIGLFITREQARNYFTHVGLNYEQITLKKIKKLQELLNFHLKASGIFRASLSCDKDIDFKFTDDGGMAHAAIKCSADYFKGRQAVDFEKNGFIGFAGWSDSQALKPILEAFVEWCDLMKQEVAA
;
A
#
# COMPACT_ATOMS: atom_id res chain seq x y z
N MET A 1 40.18 -41.27 16.32
CA MET A 1 39.82 -41.46 14.90
C MET A 1 38.81 -42.59 14.84
N SER A 2 37.52 -42.26 14.68
CA SER A 2 36.46 -43.25 14.50
C SER A 2 36.63 -43.94 13.14
N GLN A 3 36.61 -45.27 13.14
CA GLN A 3 36.84 -46.08 11.96
C GLN A 3 35.62 -46.01 11.04
N ILE A 4 35.75 -45.34 9.89
CA ILE A 4 34.66 -45.25 8.89
C ILE A 4 34.34 -46.67 8.40
N THR A 5 33.12 -47.13 8.65
CA THR A 5 32.68 -48.49 8.28
C THR A 5 31.91 -48.42 6.96
N TYR A 6 32.58 -48.78 5.86
CA TYR A 6 31.94 -48.88 4.53
C TYR A 6 31.07 -50.14 4.43
N ARG A 7 29.83 -49.99 3.96
CA ARG A 7 28.91 -51.10 3.69
C ARG A 7 29.26 -51.77 2.35
N GLU A 8 28.93 -53.05 2.21
CA GLU A 8 29.07 -53.76 0.94
C GLU A 8 28.19 -53.07 -0.13
N LYS A 9 28.79 -52.67 -1.27
CA LYS A 9 28.17 -51.95 -2.42
C LYS A 9 28.12 -50.41 -2.37
N THR A 10 28.97 -49.73 -1.59
CA THR A 10 29.10 -48.26 -1.72
C THR A 10 29.68 -47.88 -3.08
N LEU A 11 29.04 -46.91 -3.77
CA LEU A 11 29.48 -46.35 -5.04
C LEU A 11 30.38 -45.13 -4.81
N ILE A 12 31.50 -45.03 -5.54
CA ILE A 12 32.42 -43.89 -5.48
C ILE A 12 32.77 -43.41 -6.89
N ILE A 13 32.87 -42.09 -7.07
CA ILE A 13 33.37 -41.44 -8.29
C ILE A 13 34.78 -40.93 -8.00
N LEU A 14 35.75 -41.29 -8.85
CA LEU A 14 37.12 -40.82 -8.73
C LEU A 14 37.26 -39.42 -9.33
N PHE A 15 37.96 -38.52 -8.65
CA PHE A 15 38.11 -37.13 -9.09
C PHE A 15 38.73 -37.02 -10.50
N GLY A 16 38.12 -36.23 -11.38
CA GLY A 16 38.56 -36.03 -12.76
C GLY A 16 38.16 -37.12 -13.75
N SER A 17 37.28 -38.05 -13.38
CA SER A 17 36.74 -39.06 -14.29
C SER A 17 35.22 -39.15 -14.25
N ASP A 18 34.62 -39.51 -15.38
CA ASP A 18 33.17 -39.74 -15.52
C ASP A 18 32.76 -41.15 -15.07
N LYS A 19 33.69 -41.90 -14.45
CA LYS A 19 33.57 -43.33 -14.20
C LYS A 19 33.06 -43.61 -12.79
N VAL A 20 32.13 -44.55 -12.70
CA VAL A 20 31.49 -44.97 -11.43
C VAL A 20 32.04 -46.31 -10.99
N PHE A 21 32.40 -46.40 -9.71
CA PHE A 21 33.01 -47.59 -9.13
C PHE A 21 32.16 -48.16 -8.00
N SER A 22 32.10 -49.50 -7.89
CA SER A 22 31.48 -50.23 -6.78
C SER A 22 32.54 -50.86 -5.89
N ILE A 23 32.41 -50.73 -4.57
CA ILE A 23 33.36 -51.30 -3.61
C ILE A 23 32.80 -52.54 -2.92
N LYS A 24 33.63 -53.60 -2.87
CA LYS A 24 33.38 -54.81 -2.06
C LYS A 24 34.52 -55.00 -1.06
N LYS A 25 34.18 -55.10 0.22
CA LYS A 25 35.14 -55.31 1.33
C LYS A 25 35.59 -56.77 1.34
N ILE A 26 36.90 -57.04 1.31
CA ILE A 26 37.44 -58.41 1.19
C ILE A 26 38.25 -58.79 2.42
N THR A 27 37.69 -58.58 3.61
CA THR A 27 38.25 -59.08 4.88
C THR A 27 39.51 -58.33 5.37
N GLN A 28 39.72 -58.37 6.69
CA GLN A 28 40.88 -57.78 7.36
C GLN A 28 42.14 -58.59 7.08
N SER A 29 43.19 -57.95 6.56
CA SER A 29 44.54 -58.53 6.52
C SER A 29 45.39 -57.97 7.66
N LYS A 30 46.46 -58.67 8.05
CA LYS A 30 47.45 -58.19 9.04
C LYS A 30 48.10 -56.84 8.66
N LYS A 31 47.99 -56.41 7.39
CA LYS A 31 48.54 -55.13 6.89
C LYS A 31 47.50 -54.02 6.75
N GLY A 32 46.26 -54.24 7.21
CA GLY A 32 45.16 -53.29 7.09
C GLY A 32 44.03 -53.77 6.16
N PRO A 33 42.90 -53.06 6.12
CA PRO A 33 41.75 -53.40 5.28
C PRO A 33 42.06 -53.13 3.80
N LYS A 34 41.85 -54.14 2.94
CA LYS A 34 41.96 -54.01 1.48
C LYS A 34 40.57 -54.00 0.85
N PHE A 35 40.41 -53.19 -0.18
CA PHE A 35 39.15 -53.03 -0.90
C PHE A 35 39.32 -53.44 -2.36
N LYS A 36 38.35 -54.22 -2.86
CA LYS A 36 38.21 -54.43 -4.30
C LYS A 36 37.26 -53.40 -4.85
N VAL A 37 37.68 -52.79 -5.95
CA VAL A 37 36.94 -51.76 -6.65
C VAL A 37 36.62 -52.28 -8.05
N TYR A 38 35.36 -52.16 -8.44
CA TYR A 38 34.85 -52.56 -9.75
C TYR A 38 34.44 -51.32 -10.52
N GLU A 39 35.05 -51.07 -11.68
CA GLU A 39 34.53 -50.07 -12.61
C GLU A 39 33.24 -50.61 -13.25
N LEU A 40 32.13 -49.90 -13.09
CA LEU A 40 30.81 -50.43 -13.46
C LEU A 40 30.63 -50.62 -14.97
N GLU A 41 31.26 -49.78 -15.78
CA GLU A 41 31.16 -49.85 -17.24
C GLU A 41 32.05 -50.92 -17.86
N THR A 42 33.30 -51.05 -17.39
CA THR A 42 34.28 -51.96 -18.00
C THR A 42 34.40 -53.29 -17.27
N ARG A 43 33.82 -53.40 -16.08
CA ARG A 43 33.96 -54.52 -15.13
C ARG A 43 35.41 -54.87 -14.80
N LYS A 44 36.36 -53.96 -15.04
CA LYS A 44 37.76 -54.15 -14.64
C LYS A 44 37.88 -54.07 -13.12
N GLU A 45 38.65 -55.01 -12.58
CA GLU A 45 38.85 -55.19 -11.16
C GLU A 45 40.23 -54.70 -10.75
N SER A 46 40.30 -53.89 -9.69
CA SER A 46 41.56 -53.42 -9.11
C SER A 46 41.51 -53.45 -7.58
N THR A 47 42.69 -53.54 -6.96
CA THR A 47 42.83 -53.60 -5.49
C THR A 47 43.56 -52.35 -5.01
N ILE A 48 42.96 -51.63 -4.07
CA ILE A 48 43.52 -50.38 -3.52
C ILE A 48 43.68 -50.50 -2.00
N ASP A 49 44.76 -49.90 -1.48
CA ASP A 49 45.06 -49.81 -0.05
C ASP A 49 44.40 -48.55 0.57
N LEU A 50 43.75 -48.68 1.73
CA LEU A 50 43.04 -47.58 2.39
C LEU A 50 43.97 -46.41 2.74
N SER A 51 45.23 -46.72 3.06
CA SER A 51 46.25 -45.73 3.42
C SER A 51 46.61 -44.75 2.28
N ALA A 52 46.41 -45.16 1.02
CA ALA A 52 46.58 -44.30 -0.15
C ALA A 52 45.39 -43.34 -0.34
N ILE A 53 44.19 -43.75 0.05
CA ILE A 53 42.94 -42.95 -0.07
C ILE A 53 42.86 -41.85 1.01
N GLU A 54 43.52 -42.05 2.16
CA GLU A 54 43.47 -41.12 3.30
C GLU A 54 44.57 -40.05 3.27
N ARG A 55 45.71 -40.31 2.61
CA ARG A 55 46.86 -39.38 2.58
C ARG A 55 46.73 -38.21 1.59
N GLU A 56 45.87 -38.32 0.58
CA GLU A 56 45.69 -37.28 -0.45
C GLU A 56 44.40 -36.45 -0.29
N ALA A 57 43.55 -36.80 0.68
CA ALA A 57 42.25 -36.16 0.81
C ALA A 57 42.31 -34.82 1.56
N THR A 58 42.19 -33.73 0.82
CA THR A 58 42.03 -32.38 1.41
C THR A 58 40.69 -32.26 2.15
N THR A 59 40.57 -31.29 3.07
CA THR A 59 39.32 -31.01 3.82
C THR A 59 38.08 -30.86 2.92
N ALA A 60 38.27 -30.42 1.67
CA ALA A 60 37.22 -30.36 0.65
C ALA A 60 36.71 -31.74 0.21
N GLU A 61 37.55 -32.77 0.18
CA GLU A 61 37.18 -34.14 -0.14
C GLU A 61 36.47 -34.86 1.00
N MET A 62 36.79 -34.54 2.27
CA MET A 62 35.97 -35.02 3.40
C MET A 62 34.56 -34.41 3.38
N ILE A 63 34.43 -33.15 2.97
CA ILE A 63 33.14 -32.49 2.75
C ILE A 63 32.43 -33.11 1.54
N PHE A 64 33.15 -33.53 0.50
CA PHE A 64 32.58 -34.24 -0.65
C PHE A 64 32.14 -35.67 -0.30
N LYS A 65 32.90 -36.41 0.52
CA LYS A 65 32.52 -37.72 1.08
C LYS A 65 31.30 -37.62 2.00
N ARG A 66 31.15 -36.52 2.75
CA ARG A 66 29.91 -36.18 3.48
C ARG A 66 28.77 -35.71 2.56
N ARG A 67 29.05 -35.27 1.33
CA ARG A 67 28.10 -34.88 0.29
C ARG A 67 27.75 -35.99 -0.70
N VAL A 68 28.30 -37.21 -0.56
CA VAL A 68 27.69 -38.44 -1.10
C VAL A 68 26.43 -38.75 -0.27
N LEU A 69 25.54 -37.75 -0.25
CA LEU A 69 24.21 -37.65 0.32
C LEU A 69 23.24 -38.27 -0.68
N GLU A 70 23.34 -39.58 -0.86
CA GLU A 70 22.25 -40.41 -1.35
C GLU A 70 22.33 -41.73 -0.60
N VAL A 71 21.96 -41.77 0.69
CA VAL A 71 21.13 -42.82 1.34
C VAL A 71 20.86 -42.44 2.82
N ASP A 72 20.59 -41.17 3.16
CA ASP A 72 19.90 -40.95 4.45
C ASP A 72 18.40 -41.07 4.12
N PRO A 73 17.73 -42.17 4.51
CA PRO A 73 16.30 -42.28 4.26
C PRO A 73 15.59 -41.11 4.95
N ILE A 74 14.42 -40.75 4.43
CA ILE A 74 13.57 -39.77 5.12
C ILE A 74 13.25 -40.35 6.50
N ASP A 75 13.75 -39.70 7.55
CA ASP A 75 13.43 -40.03 8.92
C ASP A 75 12.17 -39.26 9.32
N THR A 76 11.03 -39.93 9.28
CA THR A 76 9.73 -39.36 9.64
C THR A 76 9.56 -39.12 11.15
N SER A 77 10.50 -39.59 11.98
CA SER A 77 10.49 -39.31 13.42
C SER A 77 10.94 -37.87 13.73
N ILE A 78 11.76 -37.29 12.85
CA ILE A 78 12.17 -35.89 12.96
C ILE A 78 11.04 -35.00 12.44
N LYS A 79 10.40 -34.29 13.37
CA LYS A 79 9.40 -33.27 13.07
C LYS A 79 10.04 -31.88 13.15
N PHE A 80 9.75 -31.04 12.17
CA PHE A 80 10.20 -29.65 12.17
C PHE A 80 9.09 -28.75 12.70
N SER A 81 9.45 -27.93 13.68
CA SER A 81 8.65 -26.80 14.16
C SER A 81 9.45 -25.51 14.03
N GLY A 82 8.80 -24.36 14.18
CA GLY A 82 9.50 -23.08 14.29
C GLY A 82 8.70 -21.88 13.83
N LYS A 83 9.40 -20.89 13.28
CA LYS A 83 8.82 -19.60 12.88
C LYS A 83 9.13 -19.23 11.44
N ILE A 84 8.17 -18.55 10.81
CA ILE A 84 8.32 -17.94 9.50
C ILE A 84 8.26 -16.42 9.66
N HIS A 85 9.22 -15.72 9.05
CA HIS A 85 9.27 -14.26 9.04
C HIS A 85 9.39 -13.72 7.62
N PHE A 86 8.69 -12.61 7.35
CA PHE A 86 8.91 -11.79 6.17
C PHE A 86 9.71 -10.55 6.54
N HIS A 87 10.73 -10.26 5.75
CA HIS A 87 11.39 -8.96 5.74
C HIS A 87 11.08 -8.24 4.42
N ASN A 88 11.81 -7.18 4.11
CA ASN A 88 11.63 -6.33 2.93
C ASN A 88 11.37 -7.15 1.64
N ALA A 89 12.42 -7.76 1.08
CA ALA A 89 12.33 -8.67 -0.05
C ALA A 89 12.93 -10.04 0.28
N SER A 90 12.75 -10.49 1.53
CA SER A 90 13.18 -11.82 1.93
C SER A 90 12.15 -12.53 2.80
N MET A 91 12.28 -13.85 2.85
CA MET A 91 11.53 -14.76 3.72
C MET A 91 12.52 -15.68 4.43
N VAL A 92 12.33 -15.86 5.73
CA VAL A 92 13.13 -16.79 6.53
C VAL A 92 12.20 -17.81 7.16
N ILE A 93 12.50 -19.08 6.96
CA ILE A 93 11.87 -20.21 7.63
C ILE A 93 12.89 -20.74 8.64
N SER A 94 12.70 -20.39 9.91
CA SER A 94 13.61 -20.73 11.01
C SER A 94 13.08 -21.94 11.75
N ALA A 95 13.73 -23.11 11.58
CA ALA A 95 13.35 -24.31 12.31
C ALA A 95 13.95 -24.28 13.73
N ASP A 96 13.17 -24.74 14.71
CA ASP A 96 13.63 -24.91 16.08
C ASP A 96 14.71 -25.99 16.09
N ARG A 97 15.95 -25.54 16.33
CA ARG A 97 17.11 -26.41 16.32
C ARG A 97 17.25 -27.07 17.70
N PRO A 98 17.32 -28.41 17.78
CA PRO A 98 17.65 -29.09 19.03
C PRO A 98 19.09 -28.77 19.49
N ASP A 99 19.34 -28.83 20.79
CA ASP A 99 20.64 -28.55 21.39
C ASP A 99 21.63 -29.71 21.13
N TYR A 100 22.15 -29.76 19.91
CA TYR A 100 23.19 -30.69 19.50
C TYR A 100 24.57 -30.08 19.70
N LYS A 101 25.51 -30.91 20.18
CA LYS A 101 26.93 -30.57 20.19
C LYS A 101 27.38 -30.22 18.77
N ASN A 102 28.10 -29.11 18.63
CA ASN A 102 28.62 -28.69 17.33
C ASN A 102 29.44 -29.82 16.66
N TRP A 103 29.15 -30.06 15.39
CA TRP A 103 29.77 -31.08 14.53
C TRP A 103 29.45 -32.53 14.90
N SER A 104 28.40 -32.76 15.70
CA SER A 104 27.96 -34.11 16.04
C SER A 104 27.26 -34.82 14.87
N GLU A 105 27.13 -36.15 14.98
CA GLU A 105 26.43 -36.96 13.98
C GLU A 105 24.93 -36.63 13.96
N GLU A 106 24.35 -36.35 15.13
CA GLU A 106 22.95 -35.95 15.29
C GLU A 106 22.68 -34.58 14.63
N GLU A 107 23.59 -33.61 14.79
CA GLU A 107 23.47 -32.31 14.11
C GLU A 107 23.54 -32.49 12.58
N ALA A 108 24.43 -33.35 12.09
CA ALA A 108 24.58 -33.63 10.67
C ALA A 108 23.36 -34.35 10.09
N HIS A 109 22.80 -35.31 10.82
CA HIS A 109 21.60 -36.04 10.44
C HIS A 109 20.38 -35.11 10.41
N TRP A 110 20.18 -34.29 11.46
CA TRP A 110 19.10 -33.31 11.50
C TRP A 110 19.17 -32.30 10.34
N LYS A 111 20.37 -31.79 10.01
CA LYS A 111 20.58 -30.90 8.85
C LYS A 111 20.27 -31.59 7.52
N THR A 112 20.59 -32.88 7.42
CA THR A 112 20.28 -33.70 6.23
C THR A 112 18.76 -33.86 6.07
N GLN A 113 18.04 -34.15 7.16
CA GLN A 113 16.58 -34.22 7.13
C GLN A 113 15.93 -32.88 6.81
N LEU A 114 16.47 -31.76 7.30
CA LEU A 114 16.01 -30.41 6.93
C LEU A 114 16.12 -30.20 5.41
N HIS A 115 17.20 -30.66 4.80
CA HIS A 115 17.39 -30.61 3.36
C HIS A 115 16.38 -31.48 2.61
N LEU A 116 16.26 -32.75 3.00
CA LEU A 116 15.43 -33.74 2.31
C LEU A 116 13.94 -33.41 2.42
N GLN A 117 13.48 -33.00 3.60
CA GLN A 117 12.06 -32.82 3.90
C GLN A 117 11.57 -31.39 3.62
N MET A 118 12.36 -30.36 3.95
CA MET A 118 11.93 -28.96 3.82
C MET A 118 12.55 -28.24 2.62
N PHE A 119 13.88 -28.25 2.47
CA PHE A 119 14.54 -27.49 1.39
C PHE A 119 14.13 -27.99 0.01
N ASN A 120 14.16 -29.31 -0.20
CA ASN A 120 13.72 -29.90 -1.47
C ASN A 120 12.23 -29.65 -1.74
N LEU A 121 11.40 -29.61 -0.71
CA LEU A 121 9.98 -29.27 -0.84
C LEU A 121 9.80 -27.82 -1.32
N VAL A 122 10.55 -26.87 -0.75
CA VAL A 122 10.58 -25.46 -1.20
C VAL A 122 11.03 -25.37 -2.66
N LEU A 123 12.11 -26.05 -3.05
CA LEU A 123 12.59 -26.05 -4.43
C LEU A 123 11.57 -26.67 -5.40
N LYS A 124 10.88 -27.74 -4.99
CA LYS A 124 9.81 -28.35 -5.79
C LYS A 124 8.65 -27.38 -6.00
N GLU A 125 8.25 -26.64 -4.97
CA GLU A 125 7.20 -25.64 -5.10
C GLU A 125 7.62 -24.46 -5.98
N LEU A 126 8.87 -23.99 -5.86
CA LEU A 126 9.41 -22.97 -6.76
C LEU A 126 9.38 -23.43 -8.23
N ASN A 127 9.75 -24.68 -8.50
CA ASN A 127 9.66 -25.25 -9.84
C ASN A 127 8.21 -25.26 -10.37
N LYS A 128 7.24 -25.70 -9.56
CA LYS A 128 5.80 -25.64 -9.92
C LYS A 128 5.30 -24.22 -10.17
N LEU A 129 5.83 -23.24 -9.42
CA LEU A 129 5.54 -21.82 -9.64
C LEU A 129 6.21 -21.27 -10.91
N GLY A 130 7.02 -22.06 -11.62
CA GLY A 130 7.65 -21.68 -12.89
C GLY A 130 9.05 -21.06 -12.73
N TYR A 131 9.71 -21.23 -11.59
CA TYR A 131 11.10 -20.80 -11.42
C TYR A 131 12.06 -21.79 -12.08
N THR A 132 13.01 -21.26 -12.85
CA THR A 132 14.20 -22.01 -13.26
C THR A 132 15.18 -22.04 -12.09
N ILE A 133 15.65 -23.23 -11.72
CA ILE A 133 16.55 -23.44 -10.58
C ILE A 133 17.93 -23.87 -11.11
N LYS A 134 18.98 -23.21 -10.66
CA LYS A 134 20.38 -23.49 -11.04
C LYS A 134 21.28 -23.55 -9.81
N ALA A 135 22.46 -24.15 -9.99
CA ALA A 135 23.53 -24.04 -9.01
C ALA A 135 23.89 -22.56 -8.81
N GLN A 136 24.06 -22.18 -7.54
CA GLN A 136 24.46 -20.83 -7.19
C GLN A 136 25.94 -20.61 -7.56
N LYS A 137 26.25 -19.46 -8.18
CA LYS A 137 27.62 -19.11 -8.59
C LYS A 137 28.11 -17.78 -8.02
N ASN A 138 27.22 -16.97 -7.46
CA ASN A 138 27.50 -15.55 -7.17
C ASN A 138 27.69 -15.26 -5.67
N ILE A 139 27.28 -16.17 -4.78
CA ILE A 139 27.44 -16.04 -3.32
C ILE A 139 28.13 -17.29 -2.76
N PHE A 140 27.38 -18.35 -2.44
CA PHE A 140 27.90 -19.63 -2.00
C PHE A 140 27.68 -20.69 -3.08
N THR A 141 28.74 -21.40 -3.47
CA THR A 141 28.68 -22.45 -4.53
C THR A 141 28.30 -23.84 -4.01
N GLY A 142 27.99 -23.96 -2.71
CA GLY A 142 27.61 -25.22 -2.09
C GLY A 142 26.19 -25.70 -2.44
N PRO A 143 25.85 -26.98 -2.17
CA PRO A 143 24.54 -27.57 -2.44
C PRO A 143 23.43 -26.94 -1.59
N ASN A 144 23.79 -26.30 -0.48
CA ASN A 144 22.88 -25.55 0.40
C ASN A 144 22.40 -24.25 -0.23
N SER A 145 22.92 -23.85 -1.40
CA SER A 145 22.48 -22.66 -2.10
C SER A 145 21.99 -22.97 -3.51
N LYS A 146 20.93 -22.27 -3.91
CA LYS A 146 20.35 -22.33 -5.25
C LYS A 146 20.03 -20.92 -5.74
N TYR A 147 20.29 -20.71 -7.03
CA TYR A 147 19.84 -19.52 -7.74
C TYR A 147 18.57 -19.85 -8.50
N CYS A 148 17.51 -19.08 -8.27
CA CYS A 148 16.20 -19.25 -8.86
C CYS A 148 15.80 -18.01 -9.67
N ARG A 149 15.14 -18.20 -10.81
CA ARG A 149 14.69 -17.10 -11.69
C ARG A 149 13.32 -17.35 -12.26
N LYS A 150 12.46 -16.33 -12.28
CA LYS A 150 11.18 -16.30 -13.00
C LYS A 150 11.00 -14.92 -13.66
N GLY A 151 11.11 -14.87 -15.00
CA GLY A 151 11.17 -13.60 -15.72
C GLY A 151 12.35 -12.75 -15.23
N ASP A 152 12.06 -11.53 -14.77
CA ASP A 152 13.04 -10.60 -14.21
C ASP A 152 13.17 -10.69 -12.68
N LEU A 153 12.28 -11.44 -12.02
CA LEU A 153 12.40 -11.73 -10.60
C LEU A 153 13.46 -12.81 -10.36
N ARG A 154 14.41 -12.49 -9.49
CA ARG A 154 15.47 -13.38 -9.05
C ARG A 154 15.32 -13.71 -7.59
N LEU A 155 15.84 -14.87 -7.20
CA LEU A 155 15.74 -15.41 -5.86
C LEU A 155 17.00 -16.22 -5.55
N ASP A 156 17.68 -15.90 -4.46
CA ASP A 156 18.69 -16.78 -3.88
C ASP A 156 18.05 -17.55 -2.72
N VAL A 157 18.13 -18.89 -2.76
CA VAL A 157 17.65 -19.75 -1.68
C VAL A 157 18.84 -20.38 -0.98
N ILE A 158 18.94 -20.25 0.33
CA ILE A 158 20.11 -20.68 1.10
C ILE A 158 19.65 -21.39 2.38
N VAL A 159 20.27 -22.53 2.70
CA VAL A 159 20.14 -23.21 3.99
C VAL A 159 21.32 -22.87 4.89
N GLU A 160 21.04 -22.19 6.00
CA GLU A 160 22.04 -21.75 6.98
C GLU A 160 21.50 -21.88 8.40
N TYR A 161 22.31 -22.41 9.33
CA TYR A 161 22.01 -22.46 10.77
C TYR A 161 20.61 -23.01 11.13
N GLY A 162 20.11 -24.01 10.38
CA GLY A 162 18.77 -24.57 10.62
C GLY A 162 17.62 -23.73 10.05
N SER A 163 17.93 -22.74 9.20
CA SER A 163 16.96 -21.89 8.54
C SER A 163 17.08 -22.00 7.02
N ILE A 164 15.95 -21.81 6.33
CA ILE A 164 15.90 -21.64 4.88
C ILE A 164 15.60 -20.16 4.60
N LYS A 165 16.55 -19.46 3.99
CA LYS A 165 16.43 -18.06 3.59
C LYS A 165 16.13 -17.97 2.10
N LEU A 166 15.21 -17.07 1.77
CA LEU A 166 14.79 -16.74 0.41
C LEU A 166 14.97 -15.25 0.21
N ASP A 167 16.00 -14.85 -0.54
CA ASP A 167 16.33 -13.44 -0.83
C ASP A 167 15.96 -13.09 -2.26
N PHE A 168 14.94 -12.23 -2.43
CA PHE A 168 14.40 -11.81 -3.71
C PHE A 168 15.01 -10.48 -4.16
N TYR A 169 15.24 -10.35 -5.47
CA TYR A 169 15.79 -9.13 -6.08
C TYR A 169 15.46 -9.06 -7.57
N GLN A 170 15.74 -7.91 -8.18
CA GLN A 170 15.51 -7.66 -9.61
C GLN A 170 16.59 -6.72 -10.17
N ASN A 171 16.75 -6.67 -11.51
CA ASN A 171 17.73 -5.80 -12.19
C ASN A 171 17.07 -4.74 -13.07
N VAL A 172 15.74 -4.65 -13.08
CA VAL A 172 14.98 -3.73 -13.92
C VAL A 172 15.10 -2.29 -13.38
N ASN A 173 15.07 -2.13 -12.06
CA ASN A 173 15.14 -0.86 -11.37
C ASN A 173 16.11 -0.95 -10.18
N ALA A 174 17.41 -0.80 -10.44
CA ALA A 174 18.47 -0.85 -9.43
C ALA A 174 19.32 0.43 -9.50
N PRO A 175 18.78 1.58 -9.03
CA PRO A 175 19.39 2.88 -9.25
C PRO A 175 20.71 3.08 -8.50
N ASN A 176 20.89 2.45 -7.33
CA ASN A 176 22.10 2.63 -6.54
C ASN A 176 23.11 1.53 -6.79
N ARG A 177 22.65 0.31 -7.11
CA ARG A 177 23.49 -0.87 -7.33
C ARG A 177 23.20 -1.57 -8.67
N PRO A 178 23.44 -0.90 -9.82
CA PRO A 178 23.36 -1.56 -11.12
C PRO A 178 24.44 -2.65 -11.26
N ASP A 179 25.55 -2.52 -10.52
CA ASP A 179 26.55 -3.56 -10.36
C ASP A 179 25.94 -4.82 -9.75
N HIS A 180 26.30 -5.98 -10.29
CA HIS A 180 25.74 -7.28 -9.89
C HIS A 180 24.22 -7.44 -10.13
N GLY A 181 23.65 -6.64 -11.04
CA GLY A 181 22.28 -6.81 -11.51
C GLY A 181 21.23 -6.54 -10.44
N GLY A 182 21.47 -5.54 -9.60
CA GLY A 182 20.55 -5.12 -8.56
C GLY A 182 20.47 -6.05 -7.35
N ARG A 183 21.32 -7.09 -7.25
CA ARG A 183 21.29 -8.07 -6.14
C ARG A 183 21.46 -7.43 -4.77
N TYR A 184 22.35 -6.45 -4.66
CA TYR A 184 22.72 -5.80 -3.40
C TYR A 184 22.03 -4.45 -3.20
N GLU A 185 21.00 -4.17 -3.99
CA GLU A 185 20.19 -2.96 -3.84
C GLU A 185 19.46 -2.97 -2.48
N PHE A 186 19.44 -1.82 -1.82
CA PHE A 186 18.74 -1.66 -0.55
C PHE A 186 17.25 -1.39 -0.82
N ASP A 187 16.37 -1.85 0.07
CA ASP A 187 14.92 -1.64 -0.05
C ASP A 187 14.31 -2.16 -1.37
N GLN A 188 14.72 -3.37 -1.75
CA GLN A 188 14.26 -4.09 -2.93
C GLN A 188 12.75 -4.04 -3.15
N HIS A 189 11.95 -4.21 -2.08
CA HIS A 189 10.49 -4.20 -2.15
C HIS A 189 9.94 -2.88 -2.69
N LYS A 190 10.52 -1.74 -2.30
CA LYS A 190 10.12 -0.41 -2.77
C LYS A 190 10.53 -0.16 -4.22
N LEU A 191 11.67 -0.72 -4.63
CA LEU A 191 12.22 -0.54 -5.97
C LEU A 191 11.64 -1.52 -7.00
N MET A 192 11.09 -2.64 -6.56
CA MET A 192 10.46 -3.62 -7.44
C MET A 192 9.27 -3.02 -8.20
N PRO A 193 9.25 -3.11 -9.55
CA PRO A 193 8.07 -2.78 -10.34
C PRO A 193 6.84 -3.58 -9.88
N TYR A 194 5.66 -2.97 -9.97
CA TYR A 194 4.42 -3.49 -9.36
C TYR A 194 4.14 -4.98 -9.66
N LEU A 195 4.25 -5.42 -10.91
CA LEU A 195 3.99 -6.82 -11.29
C LEU A 195 5.04 -7.79 -10.73
N ILE A 196 6.32 -7.37 -10.68
CA ILE A 196 7.41 -8.16 -10.09
C ILE A 196 7.19 -8.27 -8.58
N LEU A 197 6.79 -7.16 -7.94
CA LEU A 197 6.45 -7.13 -6.53
C LEU A 197 5.31 -8.11 -6.22
N LEU A 198 4.22 -8.09 -7.00
CA LEU A 198 3.10 -9.01 -6.81
C LEU A 198 3.52 -10.48 -6.97
N GLU A 199 4.41 -10.78 -7.92
CA GLU A 199 4.89 -12.16 -8.13
C GLU A 199 5.79 -12.64 -6.97
N MET A 200 6.63 -11.77 -6.42
CA MET A 200 7.36 -12.05 -5.18
C MET A 200 6.39 -12.34 -4.03
N LYS A 201 5.41 -11.46 -3.82
CA LYS A 201 4.41 -11.61 -2.76
C LYS A 201 3.61 -12.90 -2.89
N ARG A 202 3.22 -13.25 -4.11
CA ARG A 202 2.55 -14.52 -4.42
C ARG A 202 3.43 -15.72 -4.07
N THR A 203 4.72 -15.67 -4.41
CA THR A 203 5.68 -16.75 -4.15
C THR A 203 5.89 -16.97 -2.65
N ARG A 204 6.15 -15.90 -1.90
CA ARG A 204 6.28 -15.97 -0.43
C ARG A 204 5.03 -16.55 0.22
N ASN A 205 3.84 -16.13 -0.20
CA ASN A 205 2.59 -16.66 0.34
C ASN A 205 2.36 -18.14 0.02
N ARG A 206 2.72 -18.59 -1.18
CA ARG A 206 2.60 -20.00 -1.55
C ARG A 206 3.52 -20.88 -0.73
N ILE A 207 4.76 -20.43 -0.51
CA ILE A 207 5.73 -21.14 0.33
C ILE A 207 5.31 -21.10 1.80
N LYS A 208 4.87 -19.94 2.30
CA LYS A 208 4.32 -19.80 3.67
C LYS A 208 3.20 -20.82 3.89
N LYS A 209 2.20 -20.82 3.01
CA LYS A 209 1.08 -21.76 3.10
C LYS A 209 1.56 -23.21 3.06
N LEU A 210 2.46 -23.56 2.14
CA LEU A 210 3.01 -24.90 2.03
C LEU A 210 3.66 -25.36 3.34
N ILE A 211 4.46 -24.52 3.99
CA ILE A 211 5.13 -24.88 5.24
C ILE A 211 4.12 -25.03 6.38
N LEU A 212 3.18 -24.09 6.52
CA LEU A 212 2.13 -24.16 7.56
C LEU A 212 1.21 -25.38 7.39
N ASP A 213 0.92 -25.79 6.16
CA ASP A 213 0.05 -26.94 5.87
C ASP A 213 0.77 -28.30 6.13
N ASN A 214 2.11 -28.34 6.15
CA ASN A 214 2.89 -29.59 6.24
C ASN A 214 3.71 -29.75 7.53
N PHE A 215 3.95 -28.67 8.29
CA PHE A 215 4.83 -28.65 9.46
C PHE A 215 4.27 -27.77 10.57
N ASP A 216 4.77 -27.94 11.80
CA ASP A 216 4.30 -27.20 12.98
C ASP A 216 5.00 -25.83 13.10
N PHE A 217 4.76 -24.98 12.11
CA PHE A 217 5.31 -23.62 12.07
C PHE A 217 4.25 -22.60 12.42
N SER A 218 4.70 -21.50 13.03
CA SER A 218 3.91 -20.30 13.22
C SER A 218 4.41 -19.17 12.31
N PHE A 219 3.49 -18.29 11.89
CA PHE A 219 3.83 -17.04 11.22
C PHE A 219 3.61 -15.91 12.21
N ASP A 220 4.71 -15.34 12.68
CA ASP A 220 4.72 -14.28 13.69
C ASP A 220 4.71 -12.93 12.97
N ASP A 221 3.52 -12.35 12.83
CA ASP A 221 3.36 -11.00 12.30
C ASP A 221 2.41 -10.22 13.22
N ASP A 222 2.98 -9.27 13.97
CA ASP A 222 2.24 -8.45 14.93
C ASP A 222 1.45 -7.35 14.20
N PHE A 223 0.39 -7.76 13.52
CA PHE A 223 -0.50 -6.88 12.77
C PHE A 223 -1.15 -5.79 13.62
N ARG A 224 -1.17 -5.94 14.96
CA ARG A 224 -1.76 -4.97 15.89
C ARG A 224 -0.96 -3.68 16.00
N ARG A 225 0.33 -3.71 15.67
CA ARG A 225 1.22 -2.53 15.68
C ARG A 225 1.35 -1.84 14.32
N LYS A 226 0.68 -2.36 13.30
CA LYS A 226 0.78 -1.90 11.91
C LYS A 226 -0.51 -1.19 11.50
N SER A 227 -0.42 -0.21 10.61
CA SER A 227 -1.61 0.49 10.13
C SER A 227 -2.44 -0.42 9.22
N PHE A 228 -3.73 -0.10 9.03
CA PHE A 228 -4.61 -0.81 8.08
C PHE A 228 -3.93 -1.05 6.72
N TRP A 229 -3.26 -0.02 6.20
CA TRP A 229 -2.64 -0.03 4.87
C TRP A 229 -1.39 -0.92 4.81
N ASP A 230 -0.76 -1.18 5.96
CA ASP A 230 0.39 -2.08 6.07
C ASP A 230 -0.04 -3.54 6.25
N CYS A 231 -1.22 -3.76 6.85
CA CYS A 231 -1.76 -5.07 7.14
C CYS A 231 -2.58 -5.66 6.01
N ILE A 232 -3.28 -4.83 5.22
CA ILE A 232 -4.09 -5.30 4.10
C ILE A 232 -3.26 -5.49 2.85
N GLY A 233 -3.27 -6.71 2.33
CA GLY A 233 -2.67 -7.00 1.04
C GLY A 233 -2.39 -8.47 0.85
N PRO A 234 -1.74 -8.84 -0.27
CA PRO A 234 -1.46 -10.22 -0.60
C PRO A 234 -0.80 -11.02 0.52
N GLU A 235 0.09 -10.40 1.32
CA GLU A 235 0.89 -11.06 2.36
C GLU A 235 0.37 -10.93 3.78
N GLY A 236 -0.54 -9.99 3.99
CA GLY A 236 -1.20 -9.78 5.27
C GLY A 236 -2.64 -10.27 5.22
N LEU A 237 -3.53 -9.50 5.83
CA LEU A 237 -4.94 -9.81 5.93
C LEU A 237 -5.70 -9.42 4.67
N THR A 238 -6.79 -10.13 4.41
CA THR A 238 -7.89 -9.63 3.59
C THR A 238 -8.64 -8.54 4.34
N VAL A 239 -9.37 -7.70 3.62
CA VAL A 239 -10.23 -6.68 4.26
C VAL A 239 -11.19 -7.32 5.24
N TYR A 240 -11.75 -8.48 4.90
CA TYR A 240 -12.69 -9.17 5.79
C TYR A 240 -12.01 -9.64 7.08
N GLU A 241 -10.83 -10.27 6.99
CA GLU A 241 -10.07 -10.67 8.18
C GLU A 241 -9.70 -9.47 9.04
N TRP A 242 -9.33 -8.33 8.43
CA TRP A 242 -9.12 -7.10 9.18
C TRP A 242 -10.37 -6.63 9.90
N ILE A 243 -11.53 -6.60 9.24
CA ILE A 243 -12.80 -6.22 9.89
C ILE A 243 -13.06 -7.11 11.11
N GLN A 244 -12.74 -8.41 11.02
CA GLN A 244 -12.86 -9.30 12.17
C GLN A 244 -11.88 -8.96 13.31
N GLU A 245 -10.64 -8.60 12.99
CA GLU A 245 -9.66 -8.16 14.01
C GLU A 245 -10.02 -6.80 14.60
N ASP A 246 -10.50 -5.85 13.79
CA ASP A 246 -11.05 -4.55 14.20
C ASP A 246 -12.18 -4.76 15.22
N TYR A 247 -13.14 -5.64 14.88
CA TYR A 247 -14.23 -6.02 15.78
C TYR A 247 -13.75 -6.64 17.09
N LYS A 248 -12.80 -7.59 17.04
CA LYS A 248 -12.23 -8.18 18.26
C LYS A 248 -11.57 -7.12 19.15
N SER A 249 -10.85 -6.18 18.55
CA SER A 249 -10.11 -5.14 19.27
C SER A 249 -11.04 -4.12 19.96
N GLU A 250 -12.14 -3.76 19.31
CA GLU A 250 -13.20 -2.88 19.83
C GLU A 250 -14.18 -3.63 20.77
N GLY A 251 -13.97 -4.93 21.01
CA GLY A 251 -14.84 -5.75 21.86
C GLY A 251 -16.22 -6.02 21.26
N PHE A 252 -16.37 -5.88 19.94
CA PHE A 252 -17.56 -6.21 19.18
C PHE A 252 -17.68 -7.74 19.03
N THR A 253 -18.66 -8.33 19.70
CA THR A 253 -19.12 -9.69 19.40
C THR A 253 -20.28 -9.63 18.39
N PRO A 254 -20.51 -10.68 17.59
CA PRO A 254 -21.68 -10.76 16.73
C PRO A 254 -22.99 -10.48 17.48
N GLU A 255 -23.14 -11.00 18.71
CA GLU A 255 -24.34 -10.74 19.51
C GLU A 255 -24.46 -9.26 19.89
N LYS A 256 -23.36 -8.59 20.25
CA LYS A 256 -23.38 -7.16 20.62
C LYS A 256 -23.62 -6.23 19.42
N LEU A 257 -23.11 -6.60 18.25
CA LEU A 257 -23.35 -5.88 16.99
C LEU A 257 -24.84 -5.90 16.64
N GLU A 258 -25.50 -7.05 16.80
CA GLU A 258 -26.93 -7.18 16.59
C GLU A 258 -27.79 -6.66 17.74
N ALA A 259 -27.26 -6.55 18.96
CA ALA A 259 -28.04 -6.14 20.13
C ALA A 259 -28.06 -4.62 20.38
N SER A 260 -26.95 -3.88 20.27
CA SER A 260 -26.96 -2.50 20.81
C SER A 260 -25.79 -1.56 20.44
N HIS A 261 -24.93 -1.86 19.46
CA HIS A 261 -23.80 -0.95 19.13
C HIS A 261 -24.14 0.18 18.16
N GLY A 262 -25.33 0.77 18.30
CA GLY A 262 -25.84 1.78 17.38
C GLY A 262 -26.26 1.23 16.02
N TYR A 263 -25.90 -0.02 15.68
CA TYR A 263 -26.35 -0.73 14.47
C TYR A 263 -27.87 -0.86 14.40
N ASN A 264 -28.57 -1.06 15.53
CA ASN A 264 -30.03 -1.13 15.55
C ASN A 264 -30.72 0.24 15.46
N SER A 265 -29.98 1.35 15.53
CA SER A 265 -30.56 2.67 15.27
C SER A 265 -30.92 2.77 13.79
N SER A 266 -32.17 3.12 13.49
CA SER A 266 -32.63 3.37 12.12
C SER A 266 -31.73 4.39 11.43
N TYR A 267 -31.29 5.43 12.12
CA TYR A 267 -30.38 6.44 11.58
C TYR A 267 -29.05 5.86 11.05
N ASN A 268 -28.53 4.81 11.69
CA ASN A 268 -27.23 4.24 11.35
C ASN A 268 -27.29 3.11 10.33
N ASN A 269 -28.45 2.49 10.15
CA ASN A 269 -28.64 1.36 9.24
C ASN A 269 -29.68 1.62 8.14
N GLU A 270 -30.29 2.80 8.09
CA GLU A 270 -31.16 3.19 6.97
C GLU A 270 -30.30 3.60 5.77
N SER A 271 -30.55 2.95 4.65
CA SER A 271 -29.90 3.20 3.37
C SER A 271 -30.43 4.47 2.68
N ALA A 272 -29.75 4.89 1.62
CA ALA A 272 -30.18 5.96 0.72
C ALA A 272 -31.58 5.71 0.12
N ASP A 273 -31.93 4.44 -0.14
CA ASP A 273 -33.25 3.99 -0.63
C ASP A 273 -34.22 3.60 0.49
N LYS A 274 -33.98 4.09 1.72
CA LYS A 274 -34.89 3.97 2.88
C LYS A 274 -35.17 2.52 3.30
N LYS A 275 -34.20 1.64 3.06
CA LYS A 275 -34.23 0.23 3.44
C LYS A 275 -33.21 -0.03 4.54
N ARG A 276 -33.44 -1.09 5.30
CA ARG A 276 -32.51 -1.49 6.36
C ARG A 276 -31.28 -2.16 5.75
N LEU A 277 -30.10 -1.72 6.16
CA LEU A 277 -28.83 -2.35 5.85
C LEU A 277 -28.61 -3.57 6.75
N ILE A 278 -28.12 -4.66 6.16
CA ILE A 278 -27.84 -5.94 6.83
C ILE A 278 -26.35 -6.27 6.69
N GLN A 279 -25.74 -6.80 7.75
CA GLN A 279 -24.35 -7.26 7.75
C GLN A 279 -24.07 -8.24 6.59
N GLY A 280 -22.96 -8.01 5.88
CA GLY A 280 -22.48 -8.87 4.80
C GLY A 280 -23.29 -8.82 3.50
N GLN A 281 -24.39 -8.06 3.44
CA GLN A 281 -25.19 -7.95 2.22
C GLN A 281 -24.47 -7.16 1.12
N ILE A 282 -24.86 -7.40 -0.13
CA ILE A 282 -24.40 -6.59 -1.25
C ILE A 282 -25.12 -5.24 -1.21
N VAL A 283 -24.35 -4.17 -1.28
CA VAL A 283 -24.85 -2.79 -1.41
C VAL A 283 -24.25 -2.14 -2.64
N TRP A 284 -24.93 -1.10 -3.12
CA TRP A 284 -24.47 -0.25 -4.20
C TRP A 284 -24.19 1.16 -3.68
N PHE A 285 -23.20 1.83 -4.25
CA PHE A 285 -22.86 3.20 -3.86
C PHE A 285 -22.17 3.92 -5.00
N TYR A 286 -22.15 5.24 -4.96
CA TYR A 286 -21.46 6.05 -5.96
C TYR A 286 -20.16 6.59 -5.37
N ASP A 287 -19.04 6.44 -6.10
CA ASP A 287 -17.79 7.06 -5.68
C ASP A 287 -17.85 8.60 -5.83
N ARG A 288 -16.81 9.30 -5.39
CA ARG A 288 -16.68 10.76 -5.53
C ARG A 288 -16.75 11.27 -6.99
N LYS A 289 -16.56 10.38 -7.98
CA LYS A 289 -16.66 10.69 -9.42
C LYS A 289 -18.05 10.35 -9.98
N GLY A 290 -18.98 9.92 -9.13
CA GLY A 290 -20.33 9.52 -9.52
C GLY A 290 -20.39 8.17 -10.24
N ARG A 291 -19.39 7.30 -10.07
CA ARG A 291 -19.39 5.95 -10.66
C ARG A 291 -20.06 4.97 -9.71
N LEU A 292 -20.97 4.16 -10.23
CA LEU A 292 -21.61 3.11 -9.46
C LEU A 292 -20.62 1.98 -9.16
N ASN A 293 -20.46 1.68 -7.88
CA ASN A 293 -19.69 0.57 -7.33
C ASN A 293 -20.60 -0.32 -6.48
N PHE A 294 -20.10 -1.49 -6.10
CA PHE A 294 -20.79 -2.40 -5.20
C PHE A 294 -19.80 -3.18 -4.33
N GLY A 295 -20.29 -3.72 -3.23
CA GLY A 295 -19.48 -4.55 -2.33
C GLY A 295 -20.30 -5.10 -1.18
N LYS A 296 -19.66 -5.87 -0.30
CA LYS A 296 -20.30 -6.39 0.92
C LYS A 296 -20.20 -5.36 2.04
N ALA A 297 -21.32 -4.96 2.62
CA ALA A 297 -21.37 -3.96 3.68
C ALA A 297 -21.21 -4.59 5.06
N TYR A 298 -20.36 -4.00 5.91
CA TYR A 298 -20.21 -4.35 7.31
C TYR A 298 -20.25 -3.09 8.16
N TYR A 299 -21.04 -3.08 9.22
CA TYR A 299 -21.16 -1.89 10.07
C TYR A 299 -19.83 -1.53 10.70
N ARG A 300 -19.54 -0.24 10.84
CA ARG A 300 -18.36 0.24 11.57
C ARG A 300 -18.78 1.00 12.82
N SER A 301 -19.19 2.25 12.64
CA SER A 301 -19.61 3.16 13.71
C SER A 301 -20.32 4.38 13.12
N ASN A 302 -21.24 5.00 13.86
CA ASN A 302 -21.85 6.30 13.54
C ASN A 302 -22.26 6.47 12.06
N SER A 303 -23.26 5.69 11.65
CA SER A 303 -23.76 5.63 10.27
C SER A 303 -22.71 5.25 9.22
N MET A 304 -21.46 4.93 9.58
CA MET A 304 -20.41 4.52 8.65
C MET A 304 -20.34 3.00 8.54
N TRP A 305 -20.11 2.55 7.32
CA TRP A 305 -20.04 1.15 6.95
C TRP A 305 -18.77 0.89 6.16
N TRP A 306 -18.08 -0.19 6.49
CA TRP A 306 -17.09 -0.80 5.62
C TRP A 306 -17.82 -1.39 4.41
N VAL A 307 -17.38 -1.08 3.19
CA VAL A 307 -17.86 -1.76 1.99
C VAL A 307 -16.69 -2.47 1.34
N VAL A 308 -16.69 -3.80 1.42
CA VAL A 308 -15.66 -4.66 0.85
C VAL A 308 -15.89 -4.79 -0.65
N THR A 309 -15.11 -4.07 -1.45
CA THR A 309 -15.18 -4.04 -2.92
C THR A 309 -14.28 -5.07 -3.58
N GLY A 310 -13.35 -5.66 -2.83
CA GLY A 310 -12.50 -6.76 -3.28
C GLY A 310 -11.72 -7.38 -2.11
N LYS A 311 -10.96 -8.45 -2.39
CA LYS A 311 -10.21 -9.20 -1.36
C LYS A 311 -9.31 -8.30 -0.49
N TYR A 312 -8.71 -7.28 -1.11
CA TYR A 312 -7.79 -6.32 -0.48
C TYR A 312 -8.25 -4.87 -0.64
N ALA A 313 -9.51 -4.65 -1.06
CA ALA A 313 -10.03 -3.32 -1.38
C ALA A 313 -11.34 -3.06 -0.64
N HIS A 314 -11.47 -1.86 -0.09
CA HIS A 314 -12.65 -1.42 0.62
C HIS A 314 -12.84 0.08 0.45
N VAL A 315 -14.03 0.54 0.79
CA VAL A 315 -14.31 1.95 1.07
C VAL A 315 -15.05 2.06 2.40
N ILE A 316 -15.10 3.27 2.93
CA ILE A 316 -15.92 3.60 4.10
C ILE A 316 -16.97 4.58 3.63
N GLU A 317 -18.24 4.19 3.71
CA GLU A 317 -19.37 4.96 3.20
C GLU A 317 -20.42 5.14 4.30
N SER A 318 -21.13 6.27 4.25
CA SER A 318 -22.28 6.47 5.13
C SER A 318 -23.44 5.60 4.68
N SER A 319 -24.26 5.10 5.62
CA SER A 319 -25.51 4.38 5.35
C SER A 319 -26.39 5.14 4.36
N HIS A 320 -26.47 6.46 4.52
CA HIS A 320 -27.21 7.39 3.66
C HIS A 320 -26.68 7.48 2.21
N SER A 321 -25.50 6.93 1.93
CA SER A 321 -24.89 6.85 0.60
C SER A 321 -24.99 5.45 -0.03
N LEU A 322 -25.40 4.45 0.75
CA LEU A 322 -25.54 3.07 0.33
C LEU A 322 -26.95 2.78 -0.15
N PHE A 323 -27.10 1.97 -1.18
CA PHE A 323 -28.38 1.49 -1.70
C PHE A 323 -28.48 -0.01 -1.46
N VAL A 324 -29.62 -0.46 -0.95
CA VAL A 324 -29.93 -1.90 -0.77
C VAL A 324 -30.35 -2.52 -2.09
N GLU A 325 -30.95 -1.76 -2.99
CA GLU A 325 -31.20 -2.20 -4.36
C GLU A 325 -30.31 -1.48 -5.36
N LYS A 326 -29.96 -2.18 -6.44
CA LYS A 326 -29.20 -1.59 -7.53
C LYS A 326 -29.98 -0.38 -8.09
N PRO A 327 -29.41 0.84 -8.06
CA PRO A 327 -30.07 2.00 -8.63
C PRO A 327 -30.35 1.79 -10.13
N HIS A 328 -31.59 2.07 -10.56
CA HIS A 328 -32.02 1.87 -11.94
C HIS A 328 -31.30 2.79 -12.94
N ASP A 329 -30.95 4.00 -12.52
CA ASP A 329 -30.33 4.99 -13.39
C ASP A 329 -28.85 5.19 -13.07
N ILE A 330 -28.03 4.34 -13.68
CA ILE A 330 -26.56 4.37 -13.59
C ILE A 330 -25.93 5.60 -14.26
N ARG A 331 -26.71 6.41 -14.99
CA ARG A 331 -26.23 7.56 -15.78
C ARG A 331 -26.67 8.91 -15.21
N VAL A 332 -27.35 8.95 -14.06
CA VAL A 332 -27.66 10.22 -13.41
C VAL A 332 -26.36 10.95 -13.10
N LYS A 333 -26.12 12.05 -13.81
CA LYS A 333 -24.97 12.92 -13.58
C LYS A 333 -25.15 13.64 -12.25
N ARG A 334 -24.58 13.08 -11.18
CA ARG A 334 -24.50 13.68 -9.84
C ARG A 334 -23.42 14.76 -9.73
N ASN A 335 -23.23 15.54 -10.80
CA ASN A 335 -22.28 16.63 -10.88
C ASN A 335 -22.99 17.97 -11.10
N LYS A 336 -24.29 18.07 -10.75
CA LYS A 336 -25.10 19.29 -10.92
C LYS A 336 -24.38 20.50 -10.34
N ASP A 337 -23.92 20.42 -9.10
CA ASP A 337 -23.21 21.53 -8.45
C ASP A 337 -21.88 21.82 -9.14
N VAL A 338 -21.10 20.79 -9.48
CA VAL A 338 -19.83 20.97 -10.23
C VAL A 338 -20.06 21.69 -11.56
N ARG A 339 -21.09 21.31 -12.32
CA ARG A 339 -21.45 21.96 -13.58
C ARG A 339 -21.92 23.39 -13.37
N LYS A 340 -22.71 23.62 -12.32
CA LYS A 340 -23.15 24.94 -11.88
C LYS A 340 -21.97 25.86 -11.59
N TYR A 341 -20.98 25.37 -10.82
CA TYR A 341 -19.73 26.08 -10.55
C TYR A 341 -18.96 26.39 -11.83
N ILE A 342 -18.69 25.38 -12.65
CA ILE A 342 -17.89 25.55 -13.88
C ILE A 342 -18.56 26.54 -14.83
N ILE A 343 -19.87 26.40 -15.09
CA ILE A 343 -20.58 27.30 -15.99
C ILE A 343 -20.57 28.73 -15.43
N SER A 344 -20.77 28.90 -14.12
CA SER A 344 -20.71 30.21 -13.47
C SER A 344 -19.35 30.89 -13.68
N GLN A 345 -18.28 30.12 -13.48
CA GLN A 345 -16.90 30.60 -13.63
C GLN A 345 -16.61 31.01 -15.07
N VAL A 346 -17.03 30.20 -16.05
CA VAL A 346 -16.82 30.51 -17.47
C VAL A 346 -17.65 31.72 -17.90
N ILE A 347 -18.87 31.90 -17.38
CA ILE A 347 -19.66 33.12 -17.62
C ILE A 347 -18.90 34.35 -17.10
N PHE A 348 -18.38 34.28 -15.87
CA PHE A 348 -17.63 35.37 -15.26
C PHE A 348 -16.37 35.73 -16.08
N ASP A 349 -15.56 34.72 -16.43
CA ASP A 349 -14.35 34.93 -17.23
C ASP A 349 -14.67 35.47 -18.62
N ALA A 350 -15.76 35.01 -19.25
CA ALA A 350 -16.21 35.51 -20.54
C ALA A 350 -16.62 36.99 -20.46
N LYS A 351 -17.33 37.41 -19.42
CA LYS A 351 -17.68 38.83 -19.21
C LYS A 351 -16.42 39.69 -19.04
N ASN A 352 -15.48 39.22 -18.22
CA ASN A 352 -14.26 39.98 -17.92
C ASN A 352 -13.35 40.12 -19.13
N ASN A 353 -13.27 39.09 -19.98
CA ASN A 353 -12.51 39.13 -21.22
C ASN A 353 -13.25 39.85 -22.37
N GLY A 354 -14.39 40.50 -22.11
CA GLY A 354 -15.19 41.22 -23.12
C GLY A 354 -15.95 40.33 -24.11
N ASN A 355 -16.01 39.01 -23.86
CA ASN A 355 -16.75 38.06 -24.70
C ASN A 355 -18.22 37.95 -24.24
N TYR A 356 -18.96 39.04 -24.39
CA TYR A 356 -20.36 39.15 -23.94
C TYR A 356 -21.29 38.16 -24.63
N LEU A 357 -21.04 37.81 -25.90
CA LEU A 357 -21.85 36.83 -26.64
C LEU A 357 -21.77 35.43 -26.03
N LEU A 358 -20.56 34.99 -25.66
CA LEU A 358 -20.37 33.71 -24.96
C LEU A 358 -21.02 33.75 -23.58
N ALA A 359 -20.83 34.84 -22.84
CA ALA A 359 -21.40 35.01 -21.51
C ALA A 359 -22.93 34.93 -21.53
N GLU A 360 -23.59 35.63 -22.45
CA GLU A 360 -25.05 35.62 -22.58
C GLU A 360 -25.57 34.23 -22.95
N LYS A 361 -24.91 33.55 -23.90
CA LYS A 361 -25.27 32.18 -24.30
C LYS A 361 -25.18 31.21 -23.13
N LEU A 362 -24.12 31.30 -22.32
CA LEU A 362 -23.93 30.44 -21.16
C LEU A 362 -24.86 30.82 -20.00
N GLN A 363 -25.18 32.09 -19.81
CA GLN A 363 -26.16 32.53 -18.82
C GLN A 363 -27.55 31.92 -19.11
N LYS A 364 -28.02 31.99 -20.36
CA LYS A 364 -29.29 31.33 -20.76
C LYS A 364 -29.28 29.83 -20.50
N LEU A 365 -28.13 29.17 -20.68
CA LEU A 365 -27.97 27.75 -20.36
C LEU A 365 -28.06 27.51 -18.85
N PHE A 366 -27.37 28.34 -18.07
CA PHE A 366 -27.33 28.27 -16.62
C PHE A 366 -28.72 28.45 -16.01
N ASP A 367 -29.43 29.51 -16.40
CA ASP A 367 -30.76 29.84 -15.89
C ASP A 367 -31.74 28.69 -16.16
N ARG A 368 -31.71 28.15 -17.38
CA ARG A 368 -32.55 27.02 -17.78
C ARG A 368 -32.28 25.75 -16.98
N GLU A 369 -31.04 25.51 -16.56
CA GLU A 369 -30.64 24.24 -15.93
C GLU A 369 -30.65 24.27 -14.40
N PHE A 370 -30.36 25.42 -13.78
CA PHE A 370 -30.14 25.51 -12.34
C PHE A 370 -31.15 26.35 -11.59
N ASP A 371 -31.90 27.24 -12.26
CA ASP A 371 -32.88 28.16 -11.64
C ASP A 371 -32.32 28.86 -10.40
N ASP A 372 -31.12 29.43 -10.52
CA ASP A 372 -30.40 30.11 -9.44
C ASP A 372 -29.95 31.50 -9.90
N ILE A 373 -29.82 32.43 -8.94
CA ILE A 373 -29.49 33.84 -9.18
C ILE A 373 -28.05 34.09 -8.71
N GLY A 374 -27.21 34.68 -9.55
CA GLY A 374 -25.81 35.01 -9.23
C GLY A 374 -24.80 33.92 -9.64
N LEU A 375 -23.54 34.31 -9.80
CA LEU A 375 -22.47 33.44 -10.32
C LEU A 375 -21.59 32.94 -9.18
N PHE A 376 -21.34 31.62 -9.14
CA PHE A 376 -20.33 31.06 -8.24
C PHE A 376 -18.92 31.26 -8.81
N ILE A 377 -18.28 32.33 -8.36
CA ILE A 377 -16.89 32.64 -8.69
C ILE A 377 -15.92 32.08 -7.65
N THR A 378 -14.67 31.89 -8.05
CA THR A 378 -13.60 31.46 -7.14
C THR A 378 -12.93 32.66 -6.46
N ARG A 379 -12.26 32.41 -5.34
CA ARG A 379 -11.40 33.39 -4.66
C ARG A 379 -10.30 33.92 -5.58
N GLU A 380 -9.77 33.06 -6.45
CA GLU A 380 -8.74 33.42 -7.41
C GLU A 380 -9.29 34.32 -8.52
N GLN A 381 -10.46 33.99 -9.07
CA GLN A 381 -11.14 34.87 -10.03
C GLN A 381 -11.44 36.25 -9.44
N ALA A 382 -11.88 36.35 -8.19
CA ALA A 382 -12.09 37.63 -7.52
C ALA A 382 -10.78 38.43 -7.37
N ARG A 383 -9.68 37.79 -6.96
CA ARG A 383 -8.34 38.44 -6.91
C ARG A 383 -7.89 38.92 -8.27
N ASN A 384 -8.00 38.06 -9.28
CA ASN A 384 -7.61 38.40 -10.65
C ASN A 384 -8.49 39.51 -11.21
N TYR A 385 -9.76 39.58 -10.81
CA TYR A 385 -10.66 40.64 -11.22
C TYR A 385 -10.23 42.01 -10.66
N PHE A 386 -9.85 42.06 -9.37
CA PHE A 386 -9.34 43.28 -8.73
C PHE A 386 -8.18 43.89 -9.52
N THR A 387 -7.19 43.08 -9.90
CA THR A 387 -6.06 43.56 -10.71
C THR A 387 -6.45 43.85 -12.15
N HIS A 388 -7.34 43.03 -12.74
CA HIS A 388 -7.82 43.21 -14.12
C HIS A 388 -8.54 44.54 -14.33
N VAL A 389 -9.32 45.02 -13.35
CA VAL A 389 -9.98 46.33 -13.42
C VAL A 389 -9.05 47.50 -13.09
N GLY A 390 -7.75 47.24 -12.91
CA GLY A 390 -6.72 48.27 -12.68
C GLY A 390 -6.59 48.74 -11.23
N LEU A 391 -7.22 48.04 -10.27
CA LEU A 391 -7.13 48.41 -8.85
C LEU A 391 -5.84 47.88 -8.24
N ASN A 392 -5.29 48.67 -7.32
CA ASN A 392 -4.17 48.32 -6.47
C ASN A 392 -4.33 48.98 -5.09
N TYR A 393 -3.52 48.58 -4.12
CA TYR A 393 -3.64 49.02 -2.72
C TYR A 393 -3.42 50.53 -2.52
N GLU A 394 -2.61 51.18 -3.37
CA GLU A 394 -2.32 52.62 -3.26
C GLU A 394 -3.58 53.47 -3.50
N GLN A 395 -4.47 52.98 -4.35
CA GLN A 395 -5.72 53.65 -4.71
C GLN A 395 -6.86 53.43 -3.70
N ILE A 396 -6.65 52.55 -2.71
CA ILE A 396 -7.68 52.15 -1.75
C ILE A 396 -7.57 53.00 -0.50
N THR A 397 -8.62 53.78 -0.22
CA THR A 397 -8.74 54.58 1.01
C THR A 397 -9.67 53.91 2.01
N LEU A 398 -9.65 54.36 3.27
CA LEU A 398 -10.60 53.91 4.29
C LEU A 398 -12.07 54.12 3.85
N LYS A 399 -12.37 55.19 3.10
CA LYS A 399 -13.72 55.43 2.55
C LYS A 399 -14.12 54.30 1.60
N LYS A 400 -13.22 53.89 0.70
CA LYS A 400 -13.45 52.78 -0.24
C LYS A 400 -13.62 51.44 0.48
N ILE A 401 -12.83 51.17 1.51
CA ILE A 401 -12.98 49.96 2.35
C ILE A 401 -14.28 49.96 3.15
N LYS A 402 -14.72 51.10 3.70
CA LYS A 402 -16.04 51.21 4.33
C LYS A 402 -17.17 50.91 3.35
N LYS A 403 -17.01 51.32 2.08
CA LYS A 403 -17.99 50.98 1.05
C LYS A 403 -18.05 49.48 0.78
N LEU A 404 -16.90 48.80 0.74
CA LEU A 404 -16.85 47.35 0.66
C LEU A 404 -17.54 46.68 1.86
N GLN A 405 -17.30 47.16 3.08
CA GLN A 405 -17.98 46.65 4.28
C GLN A 405 -19.50 46.80 4.20
N GLU A 406 -20.01 47.93 3.70
CA GLU A 406 -21.44 48.14 3.49
C GLU A 406 -22.04 47.12 2.52
N LEU A 407 -21.39 46.92 1.36
CA LEU A 407 -21.81 45.96 0.34
C LEU A 407 -21.77 44.53 0.89
N LEU A 408 -20.68 44.15 1.54
CA LEU A 408 -20.56 42.86 2.21
C LEU A 408 -21.71 42.66 3.19
N ASN A 409 -21.98 43.62 4.07
CA ASN A 409 -23.05 43.49 5.05
C ASN A 409 -24.43 43.37 4.41
N PHE A 410 -24.68 44.06 3.30
CA PHE A 410 -25.92 43.95 2.53
C PHE A 410 -26.09 42.54 1.96
N HIS A 411 -25.10 42.05 1.21
CA HIS A 411 -25.12 40.73 0.58
C HIS A 411 -25.19 39.59 1.61
N LEU A 412 -24.42 39.68 2.71
CA LEU A 412 -24.44 38.69 3.78
C LEU A 412 -25.82 38.57 4.42
N LYS A 413 -26.49 39.69 4.71
CA LYS A 413 -27.86 39.68 5.27
C LYS A 413 -28.89 39.18 4.28
N ALA A 414 -28.79 39.62 3.02
CA ALA A 414 -29.71 39.21 1.96
C ALA A 414 -29.62 37.70 1.64
N SER A 415 -28.46 37.08 1.89
CA SER A 415 -28.23 35.66 1.60
C SER A 415 -29.09 34.69 2.43
N GLY A 416 -29.60 35.12 3.59
CA GLY A 416 -30.35 34.25 4.51
C GLY A 416 -29.52 33.14 5.17
N ILE A 417 -28.20 33.07 4.91
CA ILE A 417 -27.30 32.04 5.44
C ILE A 417 -27.21 32.14 6.97
N PHE A 418 -27.04 30.99 7.62
CA PHE A 418 -27.04 30.85 9.08
C PHE A 418 -28.28 31.46 9.74
N ARG A 419 -29.47 31.09 9.23
CA ARG A 419 -30.76 31.61 9.72
C ARG A 419 -30.80 33.15 9.69
N ALA A 420 -30.26 33.74 8.62
CA ALA A 420 -30.13 35.18 8.39
C ALA A 420 -29.35 35.95 9.48
N SER A 421 -28.44 35.28 10.20
CA SER A 421 -27.64 35.92 11.26
C SER A 421 -26.28 36.46 10.80
N LEU A 422 -25.83 36.11 9.59
CA LEU A 422 -24.52 36.49 9.07
C LEU A 422 -24.44 37.98 8.74
N SER A 423 -23.47 38.69 9.32
CA SER A 423 -23.29 40.13 9.12
C SER A 423 -21.83 40.56 9.32
N CYS A 424 -21.45 41.72 8.78
CA CYS A 424 -20.12 42.29 9.03
C CYS A 424 -20.04 42.89 10.44
N ASP A 425 -18.87 42.72 11.07
CA ASP A 425 -18.53 43.45 12.27
C ASP A 425 -18.36 44.94 11.94
N LYS A 426 -18.63 45.82 12.92
CA LYS A 426 -18.58 47.28 12.71
C LYS A 426 -17.15 47.79 12.53
N ASP A 427 -16.20 47.21 13.25
CA ASP A 427 -14.82 47.63 13.25
C ASP A 427 -14.07 47.04 12.05
N ILE A 428 -13.30 47.91 11.39
CA ILE A 428 -12.37 47.53 10.32
C ILE A 428 -10.98 47.75 10.87
N ASP A 429 -10.14 46.71 10.80
CA ASP A 429 -8.71 46.88 11.00
C ASP A 429 -8.13 47.47 9.73
N PHE A 430 -7.54 48.66 9.78
CA PHE A 430 -7.04 49.37 8.61
C PHE A 430 -5.75 50.10 8.94
N LYS A 431 -4.76 49.99 8.05
CA LYS A 431 -3.47 50.68 8.15
C LYS A 431 -3.09 51.34 6.83
N PHE A 432 -2.60 52.58 6.90
CA PHE A 432 -2.06 53.31 5.76
C PHE A 432 -0.56 53.03 5.53
N THR A 433 -0.11 53.21 4.29
CA THR A 433 1.31 53.43 3.96
C THR A 433 1.69 54.88 4.28
N ASP A 434 2.98 55.17 4.32
CA ASP A 434 3.48 56.54 4.53
C ASP A 434 3.05 57.49 3.39
N ASP A 435 2.84 56.95 2.18
CA ASP A 435 2.36 57.67 0.99
C ASP A 435 0.83 57.84 0.94
N GLY A 436 0.10 57.43 1.99
CA GLY A 436 -1.35 57.64 2.11
C GLY A 436 -2.24 56.59 1.44
N GLY A 437 -1.66 55.56 0.83
CA GLY A 437 -2.38 54.37 0.32
C GLY A 437 -2.69 53.34 1.42
N MET A 438 -3.40 52.26 1.08
CA MET A 438 -3.66 51.17 2.04
C MET A 438 -2.43 50.25 2.16
N ALA A 439 -1.94 50.03 3.38
CA ALA A 439 -0.94 48.99 3.68
C ALA A 439 -1.59 47.65 4.04
N HIS A 440 -2.74 47.69 4.73
CA HIS A 440 -3.48 46.53 5.21
C HIS A 440 -4.92 46.91 5.51
N ALA A 441 -5.87 46.01 5.28
CA ALA A 441 -7.23 46.15 5.79
C ALA A 441 -7.92 44.80 6.02
N ALA A 442 -8.55 44.58 7.16
CA ALA A 442 -9.33 43.38 7.44
C ALA A 442 -10.77 43.71 7.84
N ILE A 443 -11.71 43.14 7.10
CA ILE A 443 -13.15 43.15 7.41
C ILE A 443 -13.52 41.78 7.99
N LYS A 444 -14.14 41.79 9.16
CA LYS A 444 -14.63 40.59 9.85
C LYS A 444 -16.15 40.46 9.77
N CYS A 445 -16.64 39.26 10.02
CA CYS A 445 -18.06 38.93 10.07
C CYS A 445 -18.36 37.97 11.23
N SER A 446 -19.62 37.98 11.64
CA SER A 446 -20.15 37.19 12.75
C SER A 446 -21.50 36.58 12.37
N ALA A 447 -21.82 35.43 12.98
CA ALA A 447 -23.11 34.76 12.91
C ALA A 447 -23.56 34.35 14.32
N ASP A 448 -24.71 33.68 14.44
CA ASP A 448 -25.24 33.18 15.71
C ASP A 448 -24.29 32.22 16.47
N TYR A 449 -23.48 31.42 15.76
CA TYR A 449 -22.58 30.43 16.37
C TYR A 449 -21.08 30.78 16.33
N PHE A 450 -20.69 31.93 15.76
CA PHE A 450 -19.29 32.40 15.77
C PHE A 450 -19.17 33.92 15.72
N LYS A 451 -18.04 34.45 16.19
CA LYS A 451 -17.73 35.89 16.12
C LYS A 451 -16.38 36.17 15.48
N GLY A 452 -16.27 37.30 14.79
CA GLY A 452 -14.99 37.87 14.36
C GLY A 452 -14.21 37.06 13.33
N ARG A 453 -14.89 36.29 12.48
CA ARG A 453 -14.21 35.53 11.42
C ARG A 453 -13.92 36.40 10.21
N GLN A 454 -12.84 36.10 9.51
CA GLN A 454 -12.42 36.83 8.29
C GLN A 454 -13.55 36.85 7.25
N ALA A 455 -13.91 38.02 6.74
CA ALA A 455 -14.74 38.15 5.53
C ALA A 455 -13.82 38.42 4.33
N VAL A 456 -13.14 39.57 4.34
CA VAL A 456 -12.14 39.98 3.35
C VAL A 456 -10.93 40.54 4.09
N ASP A 457 -9.73 40.17 3.66
CA ASP A 457 -8.48 40.59 4.27
C ASP A 457 -7.49 40.99 3.18
N PHE A 458 -6.98 42.21 3.26
CA PHE A 458 -5.99 42.78 2.37
C PHE A 458 -4.65 42.73 3.09
N GLU A 459 -3.89 41.67 2.87
CA GLU A 459 -2.61 41.43 3.55
C GLU A 459 -1.51 42.35 3.00
N LYS A 460 -0.51 42.64 3.85
CA LYS A 460 0.64 43.51 3.52
C LYS A 460 1.49 43.02 2.34
N ASN A 461 1.45 41.74 2.03
CA ASN A 461 2.16 41.14 0.89
C ASN A 461 1.39 41.30 -0.44
N GLY A 462 0.25 42.00 -0.44
CA GLY A 462 -0.63 42.18 -1.59
C GLY A 462 -1.63 41.05 -1.81
N PHE A 463 -1.65 40.02 -0.95
CA PHE A 463 -2.62 38.94 -1.04
C PHE A 463 -3.98 39.37 -0.48
N ILE A 464 -5.05 39.03 -1.21
CA ILE A 464 -6.43 39.25 -0.74
C ILE A 464 -7.05 37.91 -0.32
N GLY A 465 -7.25 37.78 0.99
CA GLY A 465 -7.91 36.67 1.65
C GLY A 465 -9.43 36.81 1.65
N PHE A 466 -10.13 35.70 1.43
CA PHE A 466 -11.59 35.64 1.44
C PHE A 466 -12.05 34.48 2.31
N ALA A 467 -12.69 34.76 3.43
CA ALA A 467 -13.37 33.81 4.32
C ALA A 467 -12.81 32.37 4.26
N GLY A 468 -11.57 32.17 4.70
CA GLY A 468 -10.89 30.86 4.60
C GLY A 468 -11.57 29.71 5.37
N TRP A 469 -12.49 30.05 6.27
CA TRP A 469 -13.30 29.12 7.07
C TRP A 469 -14.57 28.64 6.37
N SER A 470 -14.93 29.24 5.23
CA SER A 470 -16.25 29.15 4.61
C SER A 470 -16.29 28.18 3.43
N ASP A 471 -17.42 27.47 3.30
CA ASP A 471 -17.76 26.67 2.12
C ASP A 471 -18.17 27.55 0.93
N SER A 472 -18.50 26.94 -0.20
CA SER A 472 -18.87 27.67 -1.42
C SER A 472 -20.18 28.44 -1.31
N GLN A 473 -21.10 28.05 -0.43
CA GLN A 473 -22.39 28.73 -0.28
C GLN A 473 -22.24 30.00 0.55
N ALA A 474 -21.60 29.91 1.72
CA ALA A 474 -21.36 31.06 2.58
C ALA A 474 -20.30 32.01 2.02
N LEU A 475 -19.46 31.55 1.08
CA LEU A 475 -18.50 32.39 0.36
C LEU A 475 -19.13 33.22 -0.76
N LYS A 476 -20.17 32.73 -1.44
CA LYS A 476 -20.79 33.39 -2.60
C LYS A 476 -21.13 34.88 -2.36
N PRO A 477 -21.91 35.26 -1.33
CA PRO A 477 -22.27 36.67 -1.11
C PRO A 477 -21.06 37.57 -0.81
N ILE A 478 -19.97 37.01 -0.27
CA ILE A 478 -18.73 37.76 -0.01
C ILE A 478 -18.04 38.12 -1.33
N LEU A 479 -17.94 37.15 -2.24
CA LEU A 479 -17.27 37.36 -3.52
C LEU A 479 -18.11 38.23 -4.46
N GLU A 480 -19.44 38.08 -4.46
CA GLU A 480 -20.35 38.94 -5.22
C GLU A 480 -20.23 40.40 -4.77
N ALA A 481 -20.28 40.67 -3.45
CA ALA A 481 -20.07 42.01 -2.91
C ALA A 481 -18.69 42.59 -3.26
N PHE A 482 -17.64 41.76 -3.25
CA PHE A 482 -16.29 42.21 -3.60
C PHE A 482 -16.15 42.57 -5.09
N VAL A 483 -16.73 41.77 -5.99
CA VAL A 483 -16.75 42.06 -7.42
C VAL A 483 -17.55 43.32 -7.71
N GLU A 484 -18.74 43.46 -7.11
CA GLU A 484 -19.56 44.67 -7.23
C GLU A 484 -18.79 45.91 -6.73
N TRP A 485 -18.08 45.78 -5.62
CA TRP A 485 -17.21 46.84 -5.14
C TRP A 485 -16.12 47.20 -6.15
N CYS A 486 -15.46 46.21 -6.76
CA CYS A 486 -14.47 46.45 -7.80
C CYS A 486 -15.06 47.23 -9.00
N ASP A 487 -16.28 46.88 -9.42
CA ASP A 487 -16.99 47.57 -10.51
C ASP A 487 -17.27 49.04 -10.18
N LEU A 488 -17.71 49.31 -8.95
CA LEU A 488 -17.92 50.69 -8.49
C LEU A 488 -16.62 51.48 -8.43
N MET A 489 -15.54 50.88 -7.92
CA MET A 489 -14.24 51.54 -7.85
C MET A 489 -13.66 51.81 -9.23
N LYS A 490 -13.86 50.90 -10.20
CA LYS A 490 -13.44 51.08 -11.59
C LYS A 490 -14.06 52.33 -12.22
N GLN A 491 -15.34 52.59 -11.95
CA GLN A 491 -16.03 53.79 -12.47
C GLN A 491 -15.48 55.08 -11.87
N GLU A 492 -15.08 55.06 -10.59
CA GLU A 492 -14.47 56.21 -9.91
C GLU A 492 -13.04 56.51 -10.37
N VAL A 493 -12.30 55.51 -10.87
CA VAL A 493 -10.92 55.69 -11.37
C VAL A 493 -10.90 56.14 -12.84
N ALA A 494 -11.94 55.83 -13.61
CA ALA A 494 -12.09 56.24 -15.00
C ALA A 494 -12.71 57.64 -15.18
N ALA A 495 -13.33 58.20 -14.14
CA ALA A 495 -13.86 59.56 -14.06
C ALA A 495 -12.83 60.52 -13.47
#